data_AF-A0A9J5Z9N9-F1
#
_entry.id   AF-A0A9J5Z9N9-F1
#
_cell.length_a   1.000
_cell.length_b   1.000
_cell.length_c   1.000
_cell.angle_alpha   90.00
_cell.angle_beta   90.00
_cell.angle_gamma   90.00
#
_symmetry.space_group_name_H-M   'P 1'
#
loop_
_entity.id
_entity.type
_entity.pdbx_description
1 polymer ?
#
loop_
_entity_poly.entity_id
_entity_poly.type
_entity_poly.pdbx_seq_one_letter_code
_entity_poly.pdbx_strand_id
1 'polypeptide(L)' 'MPCQLNDDLVPNTTRVIKRLDNISRKFLWHGNKERKGFHLVKWKVVITSEKVGGMGIKNLKVQSKALRMK' A
#
# COMPACT_ATOMS: atom_id res chain seq x y z
N MET A 1 15.42 5.98 14.76
CA MET A 1 15.65 5.58 13.36
C MET A 1 15.39 4.07 13.24
N PRO A 2 14.20 3.58 12.84
CA PRO A 2 14.04 2.15 12.67
C PRO A 2 14.49 1.75 11.27
N CYS A 3 15.57 0.97 11.28
CA CYS A 3 16.06 0.01 10.32
C CYS A 3 15.20 -0.19 9.07
N GLN A 4 15.81 0.07 7.91
CA GLN A 4 15.31 -0.37 6.60
C GLN A 4 15.31 -1.90 6.59
N LEU A 5 14.19 -2.48 7.01
CA LEU A 5 14.01 -3.93 7.01
C LEU A 5 13.90 -4.37 5.55
N ASN A 6 14.94 -5.05 5.08
CA ASN A 6 15.09 -5.67 3.77
C ASN A 6 13.76 -6.24 3.22
N ASP A 7 13.18 -5.53 2.23
CA ASP A 7 11.95 -5.87 1.49
C ASP A 7 12.26 -6.90 0.36
N ASP A 8 13.53 -7.31 0.22
CA ASP A 8 14.08 -8.00 -0.95
C ASP A 8 14.03 -9.54 -0.86
N LEU A 9 13.58 -10.13 0.26
CA LEU A 9 13.54 -11.59 0.42
C LEU A 9 12.17 -12.23 0.16
N VAL A 10 11.38 -11.65 -0.76
CA VAL A 10 10.20 -12.34 -1.31
C VAL A 10 10.17 -12.22 -2.84
N PRO A 11 10.61 -13.26 -3.57
CA PRO A 11 10.86 -13.15 -5.01
C PRO A 11 9.58 -12.94 -5.85
N ASN A 12 8.38 -13.13 -5.29
CA ASN A 12 7.13 -13.03 -6.07
C ASN A 12 6.02 -12.16 -5.44
N THR A 13 5.96 -11.99 -4.11
CA THR A 13 4.86 -11.23 -3.49
C THR A 13 5.05 -9.72 -3.65
N THR A 14 6.29 -9.22 -3.69
CA THR A 14 6.58 -7.79 -3.84
C THR A 14 6.02 -7.23 -5.15
N ARG A 15 6.03 -8.03 -6.23
CA ARG A 15 5.42 -7.66 -7.52
C ARG A 15 3.90 -7.60 -7.45
N VAL A 16 3.29 -8.56 -6.76
CA VAL A 16 1.82 -8.62 -6.56
C VAL A 16 1.36 -7.48 -5.67
N ILE A 17 2.07 -7.21 -4.57
CA ILE A 17 1.79 -6.08 -3.66
C ILE A 17 1.88 -4.75 -4.41
N LYS A 18 2.96 -4.53 -5.18
CA LYS A 18 3.11 -3.31 -6.01
C LYS A 18 1.98 -3.15 -7.02
N ARG A 19 1.53 -4.23 -7.66
CA ARG A 19 0.40 -4.21 -8.59
C ARG A 19 -0.91 -3.86 -7.89
N LEU A 20 -1.19 -4.49 -6.75
CA LEU A 20 -2.40 -4.24 -5.98
C LEU A 20 -2.44 -2.81 -5.43
N ASP A 21 -1.32 -2.31 -4.90
CA ASP A 21 -1.15 -0.90 -4.49
C ASP A 21 -1.38 0.07 -5.64
N ASN A 22 -0.99 -0.29 -6.87
CA ASN A 22 -1.21 0.56 -8.04
C ASN A 22 -2.70 0.57 -8.43
N ILE A 23 -3.37 -0.58 -8.41
CA ILE A 23 -4.81 -0.68 -8.68
C ILE A 23 -5.59 0.14 -7.66
N SER A 24 -5.32 -0.02 -6.37
CA SER A 24 -6.00 0.74 -5.31
C SER A 24 -5.72 2.24 -5.39
N ARG A 25 -4.48 2.66 -5.74
CA ARG A 25 -4.15 4.07 -6.00
C ARG A 25 -4.93 4.65 -7.17
N LYS A 26 -4.97 3.92 -8.28
CA LYS A 26 -5.69 4.33 -9.48
C LYS A 26 -7.18 4.42 -9.19
N PHE A 27 -7.74 3.46 -8.46
CA PHE A 27 -9.13 3.52 -8.05
C PHE A 27 -9.43 4.74 -7.18
N LEU A 28 -8.61 5.00 -6.15
CA LEU A 28 -8.82 6.10 -5.21
C LEU A 28 -8.67 7.48 -5.85
N TRP A 29 -7.65 7.66 -6.71
CA TRP A 29 -7.32 8.98 -7.27
C TRP A 29 -7.86 9.23 -8.67
N HIS A 30 -8.02 8.21 -9.53
CA HIS A 30 -8.58 8.39 -10.88
C HIS A 30 -10.05 8.00 -10.99
N GLY A 31 -10.56 7.10 -10.15
CA GLY A 31 -11.90 6.55 -10.32
C GLY A 31 -12.12 6.01 -11.75
N ASN A 32 -13.32 6.22 -12.30
CA ASN A 32 -13.68 5.89 -13.69
C ASN A 32 -13.56 7.10 -14.65
N LYS A 33 -12.77 8.13 -14.29
CA LYS A 33 -12.61 9.33 -15.11
C LYS A 33 -11.24 9.30 -15.80
N GLU A 34 -11.22 9.62 -17.09
CA GLU A 34 -10.00 9.71 -17.92
C GLU A 34 -9.08 10.88 -17.55
N ARG A 35 -9.48 11.77 -16.64
CA ARG A 35 -8.68 12.92 -16.22
C ARG A 35 -7.83 12.58 -14.99
N LYS A 36 -6.56 13.02 -15.00
CA LYS A 36 -5.61 12.84 -13.91
C LYS A 36 -6.15 13.44 -12.61
N GLY A 37 -6.66 12.60 -11.72
CA GLY A 37 -7.06 13.08 -10.40
C GLY A 37 -5.85 13.43 -9.55
N PHE A 38 -6.00 14.53 -8.80
CA PHE A 38 -4.96 15.04 -7.91
C PHE A 38 -4.75 14.07 -6.75
N HIS A 39 -3.48 13.79 -6.42
CA HIS A 39 -3.15 12.94 -5.28
C HIS A 39 -3.30 13.77 -4.00
N LEU A 40 -4.50 13.79 -3.42
CA LEU A 40 -4.80 14.62 -2.25
C LEU A 40 -4.05 14.14 -0.99
N VAL A 41 -3.74 12.84 -0.92
CA VAL A 41 -3.10 12.23 0.24
C VAL A 41 -1.96 11.32 -0.22
N LYS A 42 -0.82 11.39 0.47
CA LYS A 42 0.31 10.48 0.23
C LYS A 42 -0.14 9.04 0.46
N TRP A 43 0.19 8.13 -0.46
CA TRP A 43 -0.19 6.71 -0.36
C TRP A 43 0.19 6.06 0.97
N LYS A 44 1.33 6.46 1.55
CA LYS A 44 1.77 5.99 2.88
C LYS A 44 0.75 6.30 3.98
N VAL A 45 0.11 7.47 3.96
CA VAL A 45 -0.90 7.89 4.93
C VAL A 45 -2.21 7.13 4.71
N VAL A 46 -2.55 6.87 3.45
CA VAL A 46 -3.75 6.09 3.08
C VAL A 46 -3.70 4.67 3.64
N ILE A 47 -2.55 4.00 3.51
CA ILE A 47 -2.35 2.63 4.03
C ILE A 47 -2.05 2.58 5.53
N THR A 48 -2.07 3.73 6.20
CA THR A 48 -1.89 3.80 7.65
C THR A 48 -3.24 3.49 8.34
N SER A 49 -3.19 2.81 9.48
CA SER A 49 -4.40 2.48 10.26
C SER A 49 -5.18 3.74 10.65
N GLU A 50 -6.51 3.63 10.64
CA GLU A 50 -7.42 4.68 11.07
C GLU A 50 -7.15 5.15 12.50
N LYS A 51 -6.69 4.24 13.39
CA LYS A 51 -6.35 4.55 14.78
C LYS A 51 -5.24 5.59 14.96
N VAL A 52 -4.42 5.80 13.93
CA VAL A 52 -3.33 6.80 13.93
C VAL A 52 -3.58 7.90 12.89
N GLY A 53 -4.84 8.07 12.46
CA GLY A 53 -5.24 9.14 11.54
C GLY A 53 -5.04 8.82 10.05
N GLY A 54 -4.86 7.55 9.69
CA GLY A 54 -4.83 7.11 8.30
C GLY A 54 -6.21 6.78 7.73
N MET A 55 -6.26 6.33 6.47
CA MET A 55 -7.53 5.98 5.78
C MET A 55 -7.96 4.54 6.03
N GLY A 56 -7.21 3.76 6.82
CA GLY A 56 -7.56 2.40 7.19
C GLY A 56 -7.38 1.36 6.08
N ILE A 57 -6.80 1.73 4.92
CA ILE A 57 -6.49 0.75 3.87
C ILE A 57 -5.41 -0.20 4.38
N LYS A 58 -5.65 -1.51 4.27
CA LYS A 58 -4.72 -2.53 4.79
C LYS A 58 -3.36 -2.44 4.10
N ASN A 59 -2.31 -2.32 4.90
CA ASN A 59 -0.94 -2.40 4.41
C ASN A 59 -0.60 -3.85 4.04
N LEU A 60 -0.67 -4.15 2.74
CA LEU A 60 -0.41 -5.48 2.17
C LEU A 60 1.00 -5.99 2.45
N LYS A 61 1.99 -5.11 2.60
CA LYS A 61 3.33 -5.52 3.01
C LYS A 61 3.32 -6.11 4.41
N VAL A 62 2.71 -5.41 5.36
CA VAL A 62 2.59 -5.86 6.75
C VAL A 62 1.76 -7.14 6.83
N GLN A 63 0.67 -7.21 6.07
CA GLN A 63 -0.19 -8.40 6.01
C GLN A 63 0.55 -9.62 5.44
N SER A 64 1.28 -9.46 4.33
CA SER A 64 2.06 -10.54 3.72
C SER A 64 3.16 -11.05 4.65
N LYS A 65 3.77 -10.15 5.45
CA LYS A 65 4.76 -10.51 6.45
C LYS A 65 4.11 -11.27 7.61
N ALA A 66 2.99 -10.80 8.12
CA ALA A 66 2.25 -11.44 9.20
C ALA A 66 1.76 -12.84 8.81
N LEU A 67 1.22 -13.00 7.59
CA LEU A 67 0.75 -14.29 7.10
C LEU A 67 1.89 -15.28 6.80
N ARG A 68 3.10 -14.79 6.55
CA ARG A 68 4.29 -15.62 6.35
C ARG A 68 4.93 -16.10 7.67
N MET A 69 4.58 -15.49 8.81
CA MET A 69 5.00 -16.01 10.11
C MET A 69 4.19 -17.28 10.40
N LYS A 70 4.72 -18.41 9.94
CA LYS A 70 4.30 -19.77 10.30
C LYS A 70 5.54 -20.59 10.59
#